data_AF-A0A2E7U325-F1
#
_entry.id   AF-A0A2E7U325-F1
#
_cell.length_a   1.000
_cell.length_b   1.000
_cell.length_c   1.000
_cell.angle_alpha   90.00
_cell.angle_beta   90.00
_cell.angle_gamma   90.00
#
_symmetry.space_group_name_H-M   'P 1'
#
loop_
_entity.id
_entity.type
_entity.pdbx_description
1 polymer ?
#
loop_
_entity_poly.entity_id
_entity_poly.type
_entity_poly.pdbx_seq_one_letter_code
_entity_poly.pdbx_strand_id
1 'polypeptide(L)'
;MNQFSTTLLTGGLALLLWGSGGEQLHQDTDPTQLVSGDAEVVGLYSESMNDEIIQTYCVRCHNERMLRGNLSLEGFRMSTSHEEGETTEKMIRKLRAGMMPPPGARRP
;
A
#
# COMPACT_ATOMS: atom_id res chain seq x y z
N MET A 1 -55.72 6.43 1.29
CA MET A 1 -56.39 7.71 1.63
C MET A 1 -55.64 8.33 2.79
N ASN A 2 -54.90 9.40 2.48
CA ASN A 2 -53.95 10.10 3.33
C ASN A 2 -54.54 10.53 4.67
N GLN A 3 -53.73 10.49 5.74
CA GLN A 3 -53.81 11.50 6.79
C GLN A 3 -52.41 11.94 7.23
N PHE A 4 -52.22 13.25 7.13
CA PHE A 4 -51.08 14.13 7.40
C PHE A 4 -50.75 14.14 8.91
N SER A 5 -49.50 14.02 9.39
CA SER A 5 -48.37 14.97 9.37
C SER A 5 -48.72 16.37 9.90
N THR A 6 -48.52 16.63 11.21
CA THR A 6 -48.31 17.99 11.77
C THR A 6 -47.87 17.94 13.25
N THR A 7 -46.66 18.42 13.58
CA THR A 7 -46.23 19.13 14.82
C THR A 7 -44.71 19.38 14.71
N LEU A 8 -44.25 20.46 14.05
CA LEU A 8 -43.91 21.80 14.59
C LEU A 8 -42.76 21.85 15.64
N LEU A 9 -41.57 22.17 15.11
CA LEU A 9 -40.57 23.14 15.58
C LEU A 9 -40.79 23.87 16.94
N THR A 10 -39.82 23.71 17.85
CA THR A 10 -39.24 24.75 18.73
C THR A 10 -37.82 24.30 19.11
N GLY A 11 -36.73 24.93 18.63
CA GLY A 11 -35.94 25.94 19.36
C GLY A 11 -35.18 25.31 20.56
N GLY A 12 -33.85 25.30 20.71
CA GLY A 12 -32.84 26.31 20.41
C GLY A 12 -32.01 26.53 21.68
N LEU A 13 -30.71 26.24 21.61
CA LEU A 13 -29.58 26.90 22.30
C LEU A 13 -29.60 27.13 23.85
N ALA A 14 -28.78 26.37 24.58
CA ALA A 14 -28.11 26.79 25.82
C ALA A 14 -26.76 26.03 25.93
N LEU A 15 -25.69 26.48 25.27
CA LEU A 15 -24.67 27.42 25.74
C LEU A 15 -24.08 27.10 27.13
N LEU A 16 -22.78 26.77 27.07
CA LEU A 16 -21.71 27.08 28.02
C LEU A 16 -21.70 26.27 29.32
N LEU A 17 -20.69 25.40 29.43
CA LEU A 17 -19.76 25.33 30.56
C LEU A 17 -18.80 24.16 30.26
N TRP A 18 -17.57 24.48 29.84
CA TRP A 18 -16.32 23.82 30.23
C TRP A 18 -15.17 24.42 29.42
N GLY A 19 -14.76 25.61 29.85
CA GLY A 19 -13.37 26.02 29.74
C GLY A 19 -12.64 25.53 30.98
N SER A 20 -11.72 24.59 30.82
CA SER A 20 -10.63 24.33 31.74
C SER A 20 -9.45 23.86 30.89
N GLY A 21 -8.49 24.76 30.71
CA GLY A 21 -7.24 24.47 30.02
C GLY A 21 -6.54 23.30 30.71
N GLY A 22 -6.18 22.31 29.90
CA GLY A 22 -5.15 21.33 30.23
C GLY A 22 -3.90 21.71 29.44
N GLU A 23 -2.83 22.05 30.15
CA GLU A 23 -1.48 22.07 29.62
C GLU A 23 -1.18 20.69 29.01
N GLN A 24 -1.16 20.62 27.68
CA GLN A 24 -0.73 19.40 27.01
C GLN A 24 0.80 19.39 27.01
N LEU A 25 1.36 18.66 27.99
CA LEU A 25 2.74 18.20 27.99
C LEU A 25 3.13 17.72 26.58
N HIS A 26 4.25 18.25 26.10
CA HIS A 26 4.90 17.85 24.86
C HIS A 26 5.15 16.32 24.90
N GLN A 27 4.37 15.56 24.15
CA GLN A 27 4.62 14.14 23.95
C GLN A 27 5.79 14.02 22.96
N ASP A 28 6.99 13.76 23.48
CA ASP A 28 8.08 13.22 22.69
C ASP A 28 7.68 11.79 22.27
N THR A 29 7.11 11.66 21.07
CA THR A 29 6.81 10.36 20.48
C THR A 29 8.11 9.68 20.08
N ASP A 30 8.48 8.60 20.78
CA ASP A 30 9.55 7.67 20.37
C ASP A 30 9.10 6.92 19.08
N PRO A 31 9.80 7.10 17.94
CA PRO A 31 9.44 6.49 16.66
C PRO A 31 9.55 4.96 16.65
N THR A 32 10.08 4.34 17.71
CA THR A 32 10.34 2.90 17.78
C THR A 32 9.10 2.08 18.21
N GLN A 33 8.04 2.71 18.72
CA GLN A 33 6.86 2.01 19.30
C GLN A 33 5.68 1.76 18.32
N LEU A 34 5.77 2.14 17.03
CA LEU A 34 4.65 2.04 16.08
C LEU A 34 4.61 0.75 15.23
N VAL A 35 5.39 -0.29 15.52
CA VAL A 35 5.54 -1.46 14.62
C VAL A 35 4.83 -2.73 15.13
N SER A 36 3.85 -2.63 16.02
CA SER A 36 3.36 -3.83 16.73
C SER A 36 1.88 -4.21 16.55
N GLY A 37 1.09 -3.53 15.71
CA GLY A 37 -0.33 -3.89 15.52
C GLY A 37 -0.89 -3.78 14.11
N ASP A 38 -0.34 -2.88 13.29
CA ASP A 38 -0.78 -2.59 11.92
C ASP A 38 0.20 -3.10 10.86
N ALA A 39 1.46 -3.35 11.23
CA ALA A 39 2.55 -3.79 10.35
C ALA A 39 2.32 -5.14 9.65
N GLU A 40 1.47 -6.02 10.19
CA GLU A 40 1.15 -7.30 9.55
C GLU A 40 0.16 -7.12 8.38
N VAL A 41 -0.82 -6.23 8.53
CA VAL A 41 -1.76 -5.90 7.44
C VAL A 41 -0.99 -5.09 6.39
N VAL A 42 -0.29 -4.02 6.82
CA VAL A 42 1.07 -3.63 6.37
C VAL A 42 1.69 -4.39 5.18
N GLY A 43 2.31 -5.50 5.56
CA GLY A 43 3.06 -6.38 4.68
C GLY A 43 2.20 -7.02 3.60
N LEU A 44 1.06 -7.63 3.99
CA LEU A 44 0.28 -8.47 3.07
C LEU A 44 -0.29 -7.68 1.89
N TYR A 45 -0.78 -6.45 2.11
CA TYR A 45 -1.25 -5.62 1.00
C TYR A 45 -0.09 -5.05 0.18
N SER A 46 1.03 -4.70 0.80
CA SER A 46 2.23 -4.21 0.08
C SER A 46 2.79 -5.31 -0.83
N GLU A 47 2.89 -6.53 -0.33
CA GLU A 47 3.30 -7.71 -1.08
C GLU A 47 2.37 -7.97 -2.27
N SER A 48 1.05 -7.93 -2.06
CA SER A 48 0.08 -8.11 -3.15
C SER A 48 0.18 -7.02 -4.22
N MET A 49 0.38 -5.76 -3.82
CA MET A 49 0.57 -4.66 -4.76
C MET A 49 1.88 -4.81 -5.54
N ASN A 50 2.95 -5.28 -4.90
CA ASN A 50 4.21 -5.57 -5.55
C ASN A 50 4.08 -6.73 -6.56
N ASP A 51 3.36 -7.79 -6.20
CA ASP A 51 3.05 -8.90 -7.09
C ASP A 51 2.27 -8.42 -8.30
N GLU A 52 1.26 -7.57 -8.13
CA GLU A 52 0.49 -6.98 -9.23
C GLU A 52 1.37 -6.16 -10.19
N ILE A 53 2.33 -5.40 -9.67
CA ILE A 53 3.32 -4.67 -10.49
C ILE A 53 4.17 -5.66 -11.29
N ILE A 54 4.65 -6.73 -10.66
CA ILE A 54 5.47 -7.74 -11.34
C ILE A 54 4.68 -8.42 -12.46
N GLN A 55 3.44 -8.82 -12.20
CA GLN A 55 2.59 -9.44 -13.22
C GLN A 55 2.28 -8.48 -14.38
N THR A 56 2.09 -7.19 -14.09
CA THR A 56 1.73 -6.20 -15.11
C THR A 56 2.93 -5.82 -16.00
N TYR A 57 4.11 -5.62 -15.41
CA TYR A 57 5.25 -5.01 -16.10
C TYR A 57 6.38 -5.99 -16.42
N CYS A 58 6.63 -6.98 -15.57
CA CYS A 58 7.76 -7.91 -15.72
C CYS A 58 7.35 -9.13 -16.55
N VAL A 59 6.24 -9.78 -16.19
CA VAL A 59 5.80 -11.05 -16.78
C VAL A 59 5.41 -10.91 -18.25
N ARG A 60 5.02 -9.73 -18.73
CA ARG A 60 4.79 -9.50 -20.16
C ARG A 60 5.97 -9.94 -21.06
N CYS A 61 7.19 -9.78 -20.57
CA CYS A 61 8.41 -10.13 -21.31
C CYS A 61 9.15 -11.35 -20.72
N HIS A 62 9.09 -11.52 -19.40
CA HIS A 62 9.75 -12.59 -18.66
C HIS A 62 8.73 -13.65 -18.27
N ASN A 63 8.27 -14.43 -19.26
CA ASN A 63 7.36 -15.56 -19.10
C ASN A 63 7.91 -16.79 -19.85
N GLU A 64 7.32 -17.95 -19.64
CA GLU A 64 7.71 -19.22 -20.27
C GLU A 64 7.64 -19.18 -21.81
N ARG A 65 6.81 -18.30 -22.37
CA ARG A 65 6.63 -18.19 -23.83
C ARG A 65 7.70 -17.31 -24.49
N MET A 66 8.02 -16.17 -23.89
CA MET A 66 8.93 -15.15 -24.42
C MET A 66 10.36 -15.32 -23.93
N LEU A 67 10.53 -15.81 -22.69
CA LEU A 67 11.80 -16.12 -22.03
C LEU A 67 12.90 -15.08 -22.25
N ARG A 68 12.55 -13.78 -22.22
CA ARG A 68 13.55 -12.71 -22.41
C ARG A 68 14.63 -12.82 -21.35
N GLY A 69 15.89 -12.86 -21.78
CA GLY A 69 17.01 -13.01 -20.86
C GLY A 69 17.06 -14.37 -20.15
N ASN A 70 16.43 -15.40 -20.73
CA ASN A 70 16.34 -16.75 -20.18
C ASN A 70 15.74 -16.78 -18.76
N LEU A 71 14.68 -16.01 -18.55
CA LEU A 71 14.01 -15.84 -17.25
C LEU A 71 12.49 -15.86 -17.44
N SER A 72 11.80 -16.62 -16.59
CA SER A 72 10.35 -16.53 -16.38
C SER A 72 10.08 -16.04 -14.96
N LEU A 73 9.10 -15.16 -14.80
CA LEU A 73 8.62 -14.61 -13.53
C LEU A 73 7.14 -14.93 -13.30
N GLU A 74 6.51 -15.82 -14.10
CA GLU A 74 5.08 -16.13 -14.00
C GLU A 74 4.65 -16.65 -12.62
N GLY A 75 5.55 -17.38 -11.95
CA GLY A 75 5.35 -17.90 -10.59
C GLY A 75 6.05 -17.09 -9.50
N PHE A 76 6.75 -16.01 -9.85
CA PHE A 76 7.50 -15.21 -8.87
C PHE A 76 6.53 -14.49 -7.93
N ARG A 77 6.83 -14.50 -6.63
CA ARG A 77 6.09 -13.75 -5.61
C ARG A 77 7.06 -12.99 -4.71
N MET A 78 6.67 -11.77 -4.33
CA MET A 78 7.46 -10.91 -3.46
C MET A 78 7.65 -11.54 -2.08
N SER A 79 6.63 -12.20 -1.55
CA SER A 79 6.66 -12.85 -0.23
C SER A 79 7.70 -13.97 -0.11
N THR A 80 7.99 -14.67 -1.22
CA THR A 80 9.00 -15.74 -1.30
C THR A 80 10.26 -15.31 -2.05
N SER A 81 10.44 -14.01 -2.28
CA SER A 81 11.57 -13.48 -3.06
C SER A 81 12.95 -13.82 -2.48
N HIS A 82 13.01 -14.10 -1.17
CA HIS A 82 14.21 -14.55 -0.48
C HIS A 82 14.67 -15.95 -0.92
N GLU A 83 13.75 -16.80 -1.38
CA GLU A 83 14.05 -18.13 -1.93
C GLU A 83 14.75 -18.02 -3.29
N GLU A 84 14.45 -16.97 -4.06
CA GLU A 84 15.07 -16.66 -5.36
C GLU A 84 16.04 -15.47 -5.28
N GLY A 85 16.88 -15.41 -4.25
CA GLY A 85 17.71 -14.24 -3.94
C GLY A 85 18.57 -13.72 -5.10
N GLU A 86 19.14 -14.60 -5.94
CA GLU A 86 19.92 -14.17 -7.11
C GLU A 86 19.05 -13.44 -8.16
N THR A 87 17.87 -14.00 -8.46
CA THR A 87 16.90 -13.40 -9.39
C THR A 87 16.42 -12.06 -8.84
N THR A 88 16.05 -12.02 -7.56
CA THR A 88 15.56 -10.82 -6.87
C THR A 88 16.61 -9.70 -6.90
N GLU A 89 17.87 -9.99 -6.57
CA GLU A 89 18.94 -9.00 -6.62
C GLU A 89 19.18 -8.49 -8.05
N LYS A 90 19.12 -9.38 -9.04
CA LYS A 90 19.25 -9.00 -10.45
C LYS A 90 18.11 -8.06 -10.88
N MET A 91 16.87 -8.31 -10.45
CA MET A 91 15.73 -7.41 -10.68
C MET A 91 16.01 -6.03 -10.08
N ILE A 92 16.37 -5.97 -8.79
CA ILE A 92 16.67 -4.72 -8.07
C ILE A 92 17.75 -3.91 -8.80
N ARG A 93 18.86 -4.55 -9.18
CA ARG A 93 19.96 -3.88 -9.90
C ARG A 93 19.54 -3.32 -11.25
N LYS A 94 18.71 -4.06 -12.01
CA LYS A 94 18.23 -3.61 -13.32
C LYS A 94 17.22 -2.47 -13.21
N LEU A 95 16.34 -2.52 -12.21
CA LEU A 95 15.37 -1.46 -11.91
C LEU A 95 16.09 -0.18 -11.46
N ARG A 96 17.02 -0.28 -10.50
CA ARG A 96 17.81 0.86 -10.00
C ARG A 96 18.67 1.51 -11.10
N ALA A 97 19.14 0.72 -12.05
CA ALA A 97 19.89 1.22 -13.20
C ALA A 97 19.00 1.75 -14.34
N GLY A 98 17.68 1.72 -14.21
CA GLY A 98 16.74 2.15 -15.27
C GLY A 98 16.77 1.28 -16.54
N MET A 99 17.40 0.11 -16.48
CA MET A 99 17.53 -0.82 -17.60
C MET A 99 16.27 -1.68 -17.80
N MET A 100 15.42 -1.78 -16.78
CA MET A 100 14.14 -2.47 -16.82
C MET A 100 13.02 -1.58 -16.26
N PRO A 101 11.82 -1.60 -16.86
CA PRO A 101 11.54 -2.05 -18.22
C PRO A 101 12.44 -1.31 -19.25
N PRO A 102 12.78 -1.94 -20.39
CA PRO A 102 13.70 -1.35 -21.37
C PRO A 102 13.13 -0.03 -21.92
N PRO A 103 13.97 0.89 -22.41
CA PRO A 103 13.51 2.14 -23.00
C PRO A 103 12.42 1.91 -24.06
N GLY A 104 11.33 2.69 -23.98
CA GLY A 104 10.16 2.54 -24.85
C GLY A 104 9.08 1.58 -24.35
N ALA A 105 9.37 0.75 -23.34
CA ALA A 105 8.33 0.00 -22.63
C ALA A 105 7.62 0.89 -21.60
N ARG A 106 6.34 0.58 -21.29
CA ARG A 106 5.63 1.23 -20.19
C ARG A 106 6.32 0.89 -18.87
N ARG A 107 6.48 1.89 -18.02
CA ARG A 107 6.99 1.74 -16.66
C ARG A 107 5.83 1.83 -15.64
N PRO A 108 5.93 1.13 -14.52
CA PRO A 108 5.14 1.46 -13.33
C PRO A 108 5.46 2.87 -12.84
#